data_AF-A0A2G6QQH9-F1
#
_entry.id   AF-A0A2G6QQH9-F1
#
_cell.length_a   1.000
_cell.length_b   1.000
_cell.length_c   1.000
_cell.angle_alpha   90.00
_cell.angle_beta   90.00
_cell.angle_gamma   90.00
#
_symmetry.space_group_name_H-M   'P 1'
#
loop_
_entity.id
_entity.type
_entity.pdbx_description
1 polymer ?
#
loop_
_entity_poly.entity_id
_entity_poly.type
_entity_poly.pdbx_seq_one_letter_code
_entity_poly.pdbx_strand_id
1 'polypeptide(L)'
;MLISEIKNIERLNDFVYYRQNFAGVAVYNIAGMEKNAKIKFTIEESAVGEKNISVVLVDNIDWPVLQVMMEIKNIIKSLIKSNELPLLENWDQK
;
A
#
# COMPACT_ATOMS: atom_id res chain seq x y z
N MET A 1 -0.80 15.81 -10.06
CA MET A 1 -0.69 15.30 -8.68
C MET A 1 0.39 14.24 -8.70
N LEU A 2 1.26 14.22 -7.70
CA LEU A 2 2.27 13.18 -7.52
C LEU A 2 2.09 12.65 -6.11
N ILE A 3 1.78 11.37 -5.95
CA ILE A 3 1.97 10.70 -4.65
C ILE A 3 3.48 10.65 -4.42
N SER A 4 3.96 11.31 -3.38
CA SER A 4 5.38 11.36 -3.06
C SER A 4 5.82 10.12 -2.30
N GLU A 5 5.00 9.67 -1.35
CA GLU A 5 5.34 8.57 -0.45
C GLU A 5 4.09 8.05 0.31
N ILE A 6 4.26 6.92 0.99
CA ILE A 6 3.28 6.39 1.95
C ILE A 6 3.96 6.33 3.32
N LYS A 7 3.46 7.09 4.29
CA LYS A 7 3.96 7.18 5.66
C LYS A 7 3.12 6.38 6.64
N ASN A 8 3.68 6.16 7.82
CA ASN A 8 2.99 5.55 8.97
C ASN A 8 2.35 4.22 8.59
N ILE A 9 3.08 3.41 7.82
CA ILE A 9 2.60 2.10 7.38
C ILE A 9 2.59 1.18 8.60
N GLU A 10 1.41 0.66 8.90
CA GLU A 10 1.20 -0.31 9.96
C GLU A 10 0.57 -1.57 9.37
N ARG A 11 1.05 -2.74 9.81
CA ARG A 11 0.39 -4.01 9.53
C ARG A 11 -0.81 -4.13 10.46
N LEU A 12 -1.96 -4.46 9.88
CA LEU A 12 -3.18 -4.75 10.62
C LEU A 12 -3.16 -6.23 11.01
N ASN A 13 -3.54 -6.53 12.25
CA ASN A 13 -3.60 -7.92 12.72
C ASN A 13 -4.65 -8.71 11.94
N ASP A 14 -4.20 -9.72 11.21
CA ASP A 14 -5.03 -10.69 10.50
C ASP A 14 -4.56 -12.13 10.75
N PHE A 15 -5.49 -13.08 10.61
CA PHE A 15 -5.25 -14.52 10.81
C PHE A 15 -5.06 -15.28 9.48
N VAL A 16 -4.91 -14.56 8.36
CA VAL A 16 -4.84 -15.15 7.01
C VAL A 16 -3.39 -15.14 6.55
N TYR A 17 -2.79 -16.32 6.38
CA TYR A 17 -1.33 -16.44 6.17
C TYR A 17 -0.85 -15.91 4.80
N TYR A 18 -1.64 -16.06 3.74
CA TYR A 18 -1.27 -15.62 2.38
C TYR A 18 -1.69 -14.16 2.10
N ARG A 19 -2.27 -13.48 3.09
CA ARG A 19 -2.86 -12.15 2.94
C ARG A 19 -2.43 -11.27 4.08
N GLN A 20 -1.83 -10.13 3.76
CA GLN A 20 -1.43 -9.15 4.75
C GLN A 20 -2.14 -7.82 4.48
N ASN A 21 -2.83 -7.31 5.49
CA ASN A 21 -3.52 -6.04 5.44
C ASN A 21 -2.70 -4.93 6.11
N PHE A 22 -2.73 -3.74 5.53
CA PHE A 22 -1.99 -2.58 5.99
C PHE A 22 -2.88 -1.35 6.02
N ALA A 23 -2.55 -0.42 6.92
CA ALA A 23 -3.01 0.96 6.87
C ALA A 23 -1.81 1.88 6.69
N GLY A 24 -2.03 3.05 6.10
CA GLY A 24 -1.00 4.07 5.92
C GLY A 24 -1.58 5.40 5.48
N VAL A 25 -0.69 6.37 5.29
CA VAL A 25 -1.05 7.72 4.84
C VAL A 25 -0.31 8.02 3.54
N ALA A 26 -1.04 8.16 2.44
CA ALA A 26 -0.49 8.63 1.19
C ALA A 26 -0.28 10.15 1.28
N VAL A 27 0.96 10.59 1.05
CA VAL A 27 1.33 12.01 0.96
C VAL A 27 1.36 12.40 -0.51
N TYR A 28 0.71 13.51 -0.86
CA TYR A 28 0.62 13.93 -2.25
C TYR A 28 0.57 15.43 -2.42
N ASN A 29 1.07 15.91 -3.56
CA ASN A 29 1.02 17.32 -3.91
C ASN A 29 -0.05 17.59 -4.98
N ILE A 30 -0.92 18.56 -4.70
CA ILE A 30 -1.90 19.09 -5.66
C ILE A 30 -1.85 20.62 -5.63
N ALA A 31 -1.64 21.23 -6.79
CA ALA A 31 -1.53 22.68 -6.95
C ALA A 31 -0.54 23.36 -5.98
N GLY A 32 0.59 22.70 -5.68
CA GLY A 32 1.61 23.21 -4.76
C GLY A 32 1.33 22.96 -3.29
N MET A 33 0.17 22.40 -2.94
CA MET A 33 -0.18 22.06 -1.57
C MET A 33 0.04 20.57 -1.30
N GLU A 34 0.78 20.27 -0.22
CA GLU A 34 0.85 18.93 0.32
C GLU A 34 -0.46 18.56 1.02
N LYS A 35 -0.93 17.34 0.75
CA LYS A 35 -2.15 16.77 1.28
C LYS A 35 -1.85 15.33 1.71
N ASN A 36 -2.65 14.85 2.66
CA ASN A 36 -2.56 13.52 3.22
C ASN A 36 -3.91 12.82 3.05
N ALA A 37 -3.89 11.56 2.60
CA ALA A 37 -5.08 10.71 2.54
C ALA A 37 -4.78 9.38 3.20
N LYS A 38 -5.66 8.96 4.12
CA LYS A 38 -5.62 7.63 4.69
C LYS A 38 -5.93 6.60 3.61
N ILE A 39 -5.13 5.55 3.58
CA ILE A 39 -5.31 4.41 2.70
C ILE A 39 -5.27 3.13 3.51
N LYS A 40 -5.95 2.11 2.99
CA LYS A 40 -5.73 0.72 3.35
C LYS A 40 -5.26 -0.02 2.13
N PHE A 41 -4.38 -0.98 2.30
CA PHE A 41 -3.99 -1.84 1.20
C PHE A 41 -3.81 -3.29 1.67
N THR A 42 -4.01 -4.20 0.74
CA THR A 42 -3.85 -5.63 0.95
C THR A 42 -2.83 -6.14 -0.04
N ILE A 43 -1.92 -6.97 0.46
CA ILE A 43 -1.02 -7.78 -0.36
C ILE A 43 -1.47 -9.22 -0.20
N GLU A 44 -1.91 -9.83 -1.29
CA GLU A 44 -2.25 -11.26 -1.36
C GLU A 44 -1.23 -11.98 -2.23
N GLU A 45 -0.67 -13.07 -1.70
CA GLU A 45 0.20 -13.96 -2.44
C GLU A 45 -0.61 -15.09 -3.06
N SER A 46 -0.50 -15.25 -4.38
CA SER A 46 -1.14 -16.36 -5.08
C SER A 46 -0.40 -17.67 -4.84
N ALA A 47 -1.02 -18.80 -5.20
CA ALA A 47 -0.39 -20.12 -5.10
C ALA A 47 0.91 -20.26 -5.93
N VAL A 48 1.15 -19.36 -6.90
CA VAL A 48 2.36 -19.34 -7.72
C VAL A 48 3.34 -18.23 -7.30
N GLY A 49 3.13 -17.60 -6.14
CA GLY A 49 4.00 -16.56 -5.57
C GLY A 49 3.79 -15.16 -6.14
N GLU A 50 2.76 -14.95 -6.97
CA GLU A 50 2.45 -13.61 -7.48
C GLU A 50 1.80 -12.75 -6.39
N LYS A 51 2.33 -11.55 -6.18
CA LYS A 51 1.78 -10.58 -5.22
C LYS A 51 0.75 -9.69 -5.89
N ASN A 52 -0.51 -9.85 -5.47
CA ASN A 52 -1.64 -9.02 -5.87
C ASN A 52 -1.82 -7.87 -4.86
N ILE A 53 -1.91 -6.64 -5.36
CA ILE A 53 -2.05 -5.43 -4.53
C ILE A 53 -3.42 -4.81 -4.76
N SER A 54 -4.20 -4.74 -3.68
CA SER A 54 -5.48 -4.05 -3.60
C SER A 54 -5.34 -2.82 -2.72
N VAL A 55 -5.93 -1.69 -3.13
CA VAL A 55 -5.85 -0.41 -2.41
C VAL A 55 -7.27 0.11 -2.21
N VAL A 56 -7.52 0.69 -1.05
CA VAL A 56 -8.76 1.39 -0.69
C VAL A 56 -8.37 2.76 -0.19
N LEU A 57 -8.94 3.80 -0.81
CA LEU A 57 -8.87 5.16 -0.29
C LEU A 57 -9.90 5.27 0.84
N VAL A 58 -9.44 5.59 2.05
CA VAL A 58 -10.32 5.78 3.20
C VAL A 58 -10.89 7.19 3.21
N ASP A 59 -10.04 8.16 2.86
CA ASP A 59 -10.45 9.55 2.72
C ASP A 59 -10.85 9.86 1.27
N ASN A 60 -11.74 10.83 1.09
CA ASN A 60 -12.04 11.38 -0.23
C ASN A 60 -10.83 12.15 -0.77
N ILE A 61 -10.60 12.03 -2.08
CA ILE A 61 -9.49 12.71 -2.77
C ILE A 61 -10.06 13.61 -3.87
N ASP A 62 -9.59 14.86 -3.91
CA ASP A 62 -9.98 15.88 -4.88
C ASP A 62 -9.23 15.72 -6.24
N TRP A 63 -9.08 14.49 -6.73
CA TRP A 63 -8.35 14.15 -7.96
C TRP A 63 -8.91 12.89 -8.62
N PRO A 64 -8.70 12.66 -9.95
CA PRO A 64 -9.06 11.40 -10.59
C PRO A 64 -8.55 10.15 -9.86
N VAL A 65 -9.48 9.43 -9.23
CA VAL A 65 -9.23 8.28 -8.36
C VAL A 65 -8.34 7.22 -9.03
N LEU A 66 -8.57 6.93 -10.32
CA LEU A 66 -7.82 5.91 -11.04
C LEU A 66 -6.30 6.19 -11.07
N GLN A 67 -5.92 7.46 -11.33
CA GLN A 67 -4.51 7.84 -11.39
C GLN A 67 -3.84 7.69 -10.02
N VAL A 68 -4.53 8.15 -8.98
CA VAL A 68 -4.07 8.03 -7.59
C VAL A 68 -3.85 6.57 -7.21
N MET A 69 -4.81 5.71 -7.54
CA MET A 69 -4.74 4.27 -7.28
C MET A 69 -3.55 3.61 -8.00
N MET A 70 -3.25 4.01 -9.24
CA MET A 70 -2.10 3.50 -9.98
C MET A 70 -0.77 3.91 -9.34
N GLU A 71 -0.63 5.18 -8.95
CA GLU A 71 0.59 5.68 -8.31
C GLU A 71 0.83 5.04 -6.95
N ILE A 72 -0.20 4.93 -6.11
CA ILE A 72 -0.11 4.24 -4.81
C ILE A 72 0.34 2.79 -5.01
N LYS A 73 -0.24 2.06 -5.97
CA LYS A 73 0.17 0.68 -6.28
C LYS A 73 1.64 0.60 -6.71
N ASN A 74 2.13 1.56 -7.50
CA ASN A 74 3.53 1.58 -7.91
C ASN A 74 4.48 1.82 -6.73
N ILE A 75 4.13 2.72 -5.81
CA ILE A 75 4.91 2.95 -4.59
C ILE A 75 4.92 1.68 -3.72
N ILE A 76 3.77 1.04 -3.50
CA ILE A 76 3.70 -0.22 -2.74
C ILE A 76 4.59 -1.30 -3.38
N LYS A 77 4.57 -1.44 -4.72
CA LYS A 77 5.47 -2.38 -5.42
C LYS A 77 6.94 -2.07 -5.17
N SER A 78 7.33 -0.79 -5.16
CA SER A 78 8.68 -0.38 -4.84
C SER A 78 9.04 -0.73 -3.40
N LEU A 79 8.16 -0.45 -2.42
CA LEU A 79 8.36 -0.78 -1.01
C LEU A 79 8.50 -2.30 -0.77
N ILE A 80 7.75 -3.12 -1.52
CA ILE A 80 7.91 -4.59 -1.50
C ILE A 80 9.30 -4.98 -2.02
N LYS A 81 9.74 -4.37 -3.12
CA LYS A 81 11.04 -4.69 -3.75
C LYS A 81 12.23 -4.23 -2.89
N SER A 82 12.10 -3.14 -2.15
CA SER A 82 13.12 -2.61 -1.23
C SER A 82 13.09 -3.25 0.16
N ASN A 83 12.12 -4.13 0.44
CA ASN A 83 11.90 -4.74 1.75
C ASN A 83 11.61 -3.71 2.88
N GLU A 84 10.91 -2.62 2.55
CA GLU A 84 10.56 -1.53 3.46
C GLU A 84 9.17 -1.70 4.09
N LEU A 85 8.44 -2.75 3.72
CA LEU A 85 7.19 -3.14 4.37
C LEU A 85 7.46 -4.17 5.47
N PRO A 86 6.78 -4.07 6.63
CA PRO A 86 6.86 -5.08 7.69
C PRO A 86 6.05 -6.33 7.31
N LEU A 87 6.47 -7.02 6.25
CA LEU A 87 5.89 -8.28 5.82
C LEU A 87 6.28 -9.39 6.82
N LEU A 88 5.35 -10.31 7.11
CA LEU A 88 5.74 -11.60 7.68
C LEU A 88 6.61 -12.34 6.66
N GLU A 89 7.85 -12.66 7.02
CA GLU A 89 8.67 -13.60 6.24
C GLU A 89 8.10 -15.03 6.35
N ASN A 90 8.26 -15.79 5.26
CA ASN A 90 7.74 -17.14 5.11
C ASN A 90 8.17 -18.03 6.29
N TRP A 91 7.20 -18.65 6.96
CA TRP A 91 7.42 -19.58 8.08
C TRP A 91 8.01 -20.94 7.63
N ASP A 92 8.25 -21.14 6.34
CA ASP A 92 8.72 -22.40 5.75
C ASP A 92 10.25 -22.63 5.84
N GLN A 93 10.93 -21.97 6.78
CA GLN A 93 12.35 -22.23 7.06
C GLN A 93 12.60 -22.91 8.43
N LYS A 94 11.75 -23.88 8.80
CA LYS A 94 12.06 -24.81 9.90
C LYS A 94 11.88 -26.26 9.50
#